data_AF-A0A9W6IA49-F1
#
_entry.id   AF-A0A9W6IA49-F1
#
_cell.length_a   1.000
_cell.length_b   1.000
_cell.length_c   1.000
_cell.angle_alpha   90.00
_cell.angle_beta   90.00
_cell.angle_gamma   90.00
#
_symmetry.space_group_name_H-M   'P 1'
#
loop_
_entity.id
_entity.type
_entity.pdbx_description
1 polymer ?
#
loop_
_entity_poly.entity_id
_entity_poly.type
_entity_poly.pdbx_seq_one_letter_code
_entity_poly.pdbx_strand_id
1 'polypeptide(L)'
;MGARAGPGRGVFTIEDELTVRGITRPVELVARYLGTHSDGGVPLLAFSATGSVNREDFGVTFNRALEAGGLAIGSRIDIEILVEALPEGTARHVL
;
A
#
# COMPACT_ATOMS: atom_id res chain seq x y z
N MET A 1 -6.27 11.41 -3.88
CA MET A 1 -6.55 10.70 -2.62
C MET A 1 -8.00 10.76 -2.20
N GLY A 2 -8.75 9.69 -2.48
CA GLY A 2 -10.04 9.41 -1.87
C GLY A 2 -9.92 8.19 -0.95
N ALA A 3 -10.41 8.30 0.28
CA ALA A 3 -10.57 7.15 1.17
C ALA A 3 -12.04 7.05 1.58
N ARG A 4 -12.60 5.84 1.50
CA ARG A 4 -13.96 5.52 2.00
C ARG A 4 -13.89 4.54 3.16
N ALA A 5 -14.94 4.52 3.97
CA ALA A 5 -15.09 3.51 5.00
C ALA A 5 -15.15 2.10 4.37
N GLY A 6 -14.40 1.16 4.96
CA GLY A 6 -14.44 -0.25 4.60
C GLY A 6 -15.45 -1.05 5.46
N PRO A 7 -15.48 -2.38 5.31
CA PRO A 7 -16.49 -3.24 5.93
C PRO A 7 -16.34 -3.44 7.45
N GLY A 8 -15.38 -2.76 8.10
CA GLY A 8 -15.10 -2.92 9.52
C GLY A 8 -14.61 -1.64 10.17
N ARG A 9 -14.74 -1.57 11.50
CA ARG A 9 -14.21 -0.44 12.27
C ARG A 9 -12.69 -0.34 12.06
N GLY A 10 -12.22 0.86 11.73
CA GLY A 10 -10.81 1.12 11.45
C GLY A 10 -10.32 0.53 10.12
N VAL A 11 -11.21 0.05 9.25
CA VAL A 11 -10.89 -0.39 7.89
C VAL A 11 -11.31 0.68 6.90
N PHE A 12 -10.46 0.95 5.92
CA PHE A 12 -10.67 1.94 4.88
C PHE A 12 -10.32 1.35 3.52
N THR A 13 -11.04 1.77 2.50
CA THR A 13 -10.64 1.52 1.11
C THR A 13 -10.08 2.82 0.56
N ILE A 14 -8.82 2.79 0.13
CA ILE A 14 -8.11 3.89 -0.50
C ILE A 14 -8.17 3.66 -2.01
N GLU A 15 -8.76 4.60 -2.72
CA GLU A 15 -8.74 4.64 -4.19
C GLU A 15 -7.87 5.83 -4.60
N ASP A 16 -6.73 5.53 -5.20
CA ASP A 16 -5.78 6.56 -5.62
C ASP A 16 -5.00 6.13 -6.86
N GLU A 17 -4.11 6.99 -7.31
CA GLU A 17 -3.23 6.71 -8.44
C GLU A 17 -1.87 6.17 -8.00
N LEU A 18 -1.46 5.06 -8.59
CA LEU A 18 -0.11 4.52 -8.50
C LEU A 18 0.64 4.86 -9.79
N THR A 19 1.84 5.43 -9.65
CA THR A 19 2.73 5.67 -10.80
C THR A 19 3.95 4.75 -10.71
N VAL A 20 4.17 3.94 -11.74
CA VAL A 20 5.36 3.08 -11.88
C VAL A 20 6.00 3.37 -13.23
N ARG A 21 7.28 3.76 -13.22
CA ARG A 21 8.05 4.07 -14.43
C ARG A 21 7.36 5.06 -15.39
N GLY A 22 6.68 6.07 -14.83
CA GLY A 22 5.99 7.10 -15.60
C GLY A 22 4.61 6.69 -16.15
N ILE A 23 4.14 5.48 -15.86
CA ILE A 23 2.78 5.04 -16.17
C ILE A 23 1.95 5.13 -14.90
N THR A 24 0.85 5.88 -14.97
CA THR A 24 -0.07 6.11 -13.85
C THR A 24 -1.36 5.31 -14.06
N ARG A 25 -1.78 4.56 -13.04
CA ARG A 25 -3.00 3.74 -13.05
C ARG A 25 -3.72 3.84 -11.71
N PRO A 26 -5.06 3.72 -11.68
CA PRO A 26 -5.79 3.61 -10.42
C PRO A 26 -5.39 2.34 -9.67
N VAL A 27 -5.31 2.42 -8.35
CA VAL A 27 -5.11 1.30 -7.44
C VAL A 27 -6.13 1.38 -6.30
N GLU A 28 -6.59 0.22 -5.85
CA GLU A 28 -7.37 0.10 -4.62
C GLU A 28 -6.52 -0.57 -3.54
N LEU A 29 -6.42 0.06 -2.37
CA LEU A 29 -5.76 -0.50 -1.19
C LEU A 29 -6.75 -0.61 -0.03
N VAL A 30 -6.77 -1.74 0.65
CA VAL A 30 -7.50 -1.93 1.90
C VAL A 30 -6.57 -1.57 3.05
N ALA A 31 -6.81 -0.42 3.66
CA ALA A 31 -6.07 0.06 4.82
C ALA A 31 -6.76 -0.32 6.13
N ARG A 32 -5.96 -0.52 7.18
CA ARG A 32 -6.41 -0.82 8.54
C ARG A 32 -5.61 0.01 9.52
N TYR A 33 -6.32 0.67 10.44
CA TYR A 33 -5.71 1.22 11.64
C TYR A 33 -5.42 0.08 12.62
N LEU A 34 -4.15 -0.03 13.03
CA LEU A 34 -3.66 -1.10 13.89
C LEU A 34 -3.62 -0.70 15.37
N GLY A 35 -3.82 0.59 15.66
CA GLY A 35 -3.78 1.12 17.01
C GLY A 35 -2.78 2.26 17.16
N THR A 36 -2.71 2.78 18.38
CA THR A 36 -1.73 3.78 18.78
C THR A 36 -0.89 3.20 19.90
N HIS A 37 0.42 3.40 19.80
CA HIS A 37 1.35 3.07 20.87
C HIS A 37 2.21 4.31 21.20
N SER A 38 3.04 4.22 22.23
CA SER A 38 3.97 5.28 22.57
C SER A 38 5.40 4.77 22.47
N ASP A 39 6.25 5.59 21.86
CA ASP A 39 7.70 5.43 21.89
C ASP A 39 8.32 6.66 22.58
N GLY A 40 8.98 6.45 23.71
CA GLY A 40 9.60 7.55 24.47
C GLY A 40 8.63 8.67 24.93
N GLY A 41 7.35 8.37 25.14
CA GLY A 41 6.32 9.36 25.49
C GLY A 41 5.71 10.07 24.27
N VAL A 42 6.18 9.76 23.06
CA VAL A 42 5.63 10.26 21.81
C VAL A 42 4.58 9.28 21.29
N PRO A 43 3.34 9.71 21.01
CA PRO A 43 2.32 8.85 20.43
C PRO A 43 2.62 8.56 18.95
N LEU A 44 2.46 7.30 18.55
CA LEU A 44 2.60 6.81 17.18
C LEU A 44 1.32 6.09 16.75
N LEU A 45 0.81 6.40 15.56
CA LEU A 45 -0.30 5.69 14.94
C LEU A 45 0.25 4.62 13.99
N ALA A 46 -0.25 3.39 14.11
CA ALA A 46 0.13 2.30 13.22
C ALA A 46 -0.99 1.99 12.22
N PHE A 47 -0.61 1.76 10.97
CA PHE A 47 -1.50 1.38 9.88
C PHE A 47 -0.89 0.26 9.03
N SER A 48 -1.73 -0.60 8.46
CA SER A 48 -1.37 -1.47 7.35
C SER A 48 -2.20 -1.14 6.12
N ALA A 49 -1.69 -1.33 4.92
CA ALA A 49 -2.49 -1.34 3.71
C ALA A 49 -2.09 -2.50 2.79
N THR A 50 -3.08 -3.15 2.18
CA THR A 50 -2.87 -4.27 1.25
C THR A 50 -3.64 -4.05 -0.04
N GLY A 51 -3.08 -4.46 -1.16
CA GLY A 51 -3.77 -4.48 -2.45
C GLY A 51 -3.01 -5.30 -3.47
N SER A 52 -3.44 -5.24 -4.72
CA SER A 52 -2.70 -5.89 -5.80
C SER A 52 -2.86 -5.15 -7.10
N VAL A 53 -1.84 -5.23 -7.95
CA VAL A 53 -1.86 -4.66 -9.30
C VAL A 53 -1.40 -5.69 -10.33
N ASN A 54 -1.71 -5.47 -11.60
CA ASN A 54 -1.10 -6.22 -12.69
C ASN A 54 0.12 -5.44 -13.22
N ARG A 55 1.31 -6.05 -13.17
CA ARG A 55 2.56 -5.41 -13.64
C ARG A 55 2.55 -5.04 -15.13
N GLU A 56 1.76 -5.74 -15.93
CA GLU A 56 1.65 -5.50 -17.37
C GLU A 56 0.93 -4.17 -17.66
N ASP A 57 0.02 -3.72 -16.78
CA ASP A 57 -0.66 -2.42 -16.88
C ASP A 57 0.30 -1.23 -16.75
N PHE A 58 1.47 -1.49 -16.17
CA PHE A 58 2.59 -0.58 -15.97
C PHE A 58 3.75 -0.84 -16.94
N GLY A 59 3.53 -1.59 -18.02
CA GLY A 59 4.52 -1.84 -19.07
C GLY A 59 5.66 -2.78 -18.66
N VAL A 60 5.53 -3.50 -17.54
CA VAL A 60 6.49 -4.53 -17.14
C VAL A 60 6.03 -5.85 -17.73
N THR A 61 6.44 -6.16 -18.96
CA THR A 61 5.92 -7.30 -19.76
C THR A 61 6.91 -8.46 -19.92
N PHE A 62 8.15 -8.34 -19.42
CA PHE A 62 9.14 -9.42 -19.52
C PHE A 62 8.59 -10.71 -18.91
N ASN A 63 8.73 -11.82 -19.65
CA ASN A 63 8.34 -13.15 -19.20
C ASN A 63 9.05 -14.22 -20.03
N ARG A 64 9.02 -15.46 -19.57
CA ARG A 64 9.51 -16.64 -20.30
C ARG A 64 8.41 -17.70 -20.32
N ALA A 65 8.17 -18.33 -21.47
CA ALA A 65 7.29 -19.49 -21.56
C ALA A 65 7.95 -20.73 -20.93
N LEU A 66 7.18 -21.53 -20.20
CA LEU A 66 7.65 -22.80 -19.63
C LEU A 66 7.43 -23.95 -20.60
N GLU A 67 8.29 -24.98 -20.55
CA GLU A 67 8.20 -26.18 -21.40
C GLU A 67 6.87 -26.93 -21.23
N ALA A 68 6.30 -26.90 -20.02
CA ALA A 68 5.01 -27.51 -19.70
C ALA A 68 3.80 -26.61 -20.02
N GLY A 69 4.02 -25.46 -20.67
CA GLY A 69 3.02 -24.42 -20.89
C GLY A 69 2.93 -23.41 -19.74
N GLY A 70 2.34 -22.26 -20.03
CA GLY A 70 2.23 -21.14 -19.08
C GLY A 70 3.45 -20.21 -19.04
N LEU A 71 3.40 -19.25 -18.13
CA LEU A 71 4.39 -18.18 -17.99
C LEU A 71 5.20 -18.37 -16.70
N ALA A 72 6.50 -18.08 -16.75
CA ALA A 72 7.41 -18.21 -15.61
C ALA A 72 7.15 -17.19 -14.49
N ILE A 73 6.63 -16.01 -14.84
CA ILE A 73 6.43 -14.89 -13.91
C ILE A 73 4.96 -14.50 -13.93
N GLY A 74 4.29 -14.58 -12.77
CA GLY A 74 2.92 -14.09 -12.60
C GLY A 74 2.78 -12.60 -12.92
N SER A 75 1.60 -12.19 -13.38
CA SER A 75 1.29 -10.79 -13.69
C SER A 75 0.83 -10.00 -12.46
N ARG A 76 0.17 -10.67 -11.50
CA ARG A 76 -0.27 -10.11 -10.22
C ARG A 76 0.92 -9.80 -9.32
N ILE A 77 0.95 -8.58 -8.82
CA ILE A 77 1.86 -8.10 -7.77
C ILE A 77 1.02 -7.74 -6.56
N ASP A 78 1.25 -8.42 -5.45
CA ASP A 78 0.68 -8.05 -4.17
C ASP A 78 1.47 -6.89 -3.55
N ILE A 79 0.75 -5.94 -2.96
CA ILE A 79 1.28 -4.76 -2.29
C ILE A 79 0.97 -4.90 -0.80
N GLU A 80 2.00 -4.78 0.02
CA GLU A 80 1.90 -4.73 1.48
C GLU A 80 2.63 -3.50 1.99
N ILE A 81 1.94 -2.71 2.80
CA ILE A 81 2.47 -1.49 3.40
C ILE A 81 2.21 -1.56 4.89
N LEU A 82 3.25 -1.33 5.69
CA LEU A 82 3.13 -1.04 7.12
C LEU A 82 3.69 0.36 7.36
N VAL A 83 2.93 1.19 8.06
CA VAL A 83 3.28 2.58 8.34
C VAL A 83 3.11 2.87 9.81
N GLU A 84 4.11 3.53 10.39
CA GLU A 84 3.96 4.27 11.64
C GLU A 84 4.05 5.76 11.34
N ALA A 85 3.14 6.53 11.94
CA ALA A 85 3.04 7.97 11.72
C ALA A 85 2.95 8.71 13.05
N LEU A 86 3.62 9.85 13.12
CA LEU A 86 3.44 10.82 14.19
C LEU A 86 2.16 11.63 13.94
N PRO A 87 1.37 11.96 14.96
CA PRO A 87 0.32 12.96 14.82
C PRO A 87 0.90 14.29 14.36
N GLU A 88 0.18 14.96 13.47
CA GLU A 88 0.54 16.32 13.04
C GLU A 88 0.65 17.26 14.24
N GLY A 89 1.65 18.15 14.25
CA GLY A 89 1.90 19.07 15.35
C GLY A 89 2.68 18.49 16.53
N THR A 90 3.07 17.21 16.49
CA THR A 90 4.03 16.65 17.45
C THR A 90 5.38 17.35 17.27
N ALA A 91 5.72 18.27 18.17
CA ALA A 91 6.97 19.02 18.11
C ALA A 91 8.16 18.05 18.15
N ARG A 92 8.98 18.04 17.10
CA ARG A 92 10.31 17.44 17.18
C ARG A 92 11.12 18.32 18.12
N HIS A 93 11.31 17.89 19.36
CA HIS A 93 12.30 18.50 20.23
C HIS A 93 13.67 18.08 19.69
N VAL A 94 14.20 18.89 18.76
CA VAL A 94 15.57 18.76 18.30
C VAL A 94 16.42 19.47 19.35
N LEU A 95 17.15 18.68 20.14
CA LEU A 95 18.22 19.17 21.01
C LEU A 95 19.44 19.57 20.16
#